data_AF-A0AAN8A879-F1
#
_entry.id   AF-A0AAN8A879-F1
#
_cell.length_a   1.000
_cell.length_b   1.000
_cell.length_c   1.000
_cell.angle_alpha   90.00
_cell.angle_beta   90.00
_cell.angle_gamma   90.00
#
_symmetry.space_group_name_H-M   'P 1'
#
loop_
_entity.id
_entity.type
_entity.pdbx_description
1 polymer ?
#
loop_
_entity_poly.entity_id
_entity_poly.type
_entity_poly.pdbx_seq_one_letter_code
_entity_poly.pdbx_strand_id
1 'polypeptide(L)'
;MIFNILSTLLAANAIIFSIATAEVKPYEKIAFTNVGFDGTYFPVKKLSNIDSETKCTCEVADKVWFSGVNAPLSDYLSVHMRGPLSLFKFAFYSSPSFIVNNDRSSQDWTRQAYYDANSQTSENITFLAKAGNDSPCLGKALVYAASDGRSAASKSTILSSDNKLSSDQEYVIYSNVSCPKSGLDKGCGVYRNGIPAYYGFGGVTKMFLFEFTMPTETAKNSSSFEYYDMPAIWLLNDHIARTSQYPTNENCSCWASGCGEFDIFEIMNGTEKNHLYSTFHTYQGIEDLAIGIQSYGYIPRDTKNTMKGGVLFDSAGNTISFMSDDITFNSTYAVADINRVLSSIPVNETYSSQLLSVDVTAPTKSPMVFGII
;
A
#
# COMPACT_ATOMS: atom_id res chain seq x y z
N MET A 1 -77.14 27.48 -9.91
CA MET A 1 -75.82 27.05 -10.42
C MET A 1 -74.85 27.10 -9.25
N ILE A 2 -74.61 25.95 -8.61
CA ILE A 2 -73.70 25.80 -7.48
C ILE A 2 -72.47 25.07 -8.02
N PHE A 3 -71.30 25.71 -7.92
CA PHE A 3 -70.02 25.14 -8.34
C PHE A 3 -69.56 24.10 -7.30
N ASN A 4 -69.32 22.88 -7.77
CA ASN A 4 -68.81 21.78 -6.97
C ASN A 4 -67.28 21.76 -7.09
N ILE A 5 -66.57 21.98 -5.98
CA ILE A 5 -65.11 21.94 -5.90
C ILE A 5 -64.71 20.48 -5.64
N LEU A 6 -64.08 19.83 -6.62
CA LEU A 6 -63.48 18.51 -6.46
C LEU A 6 -61.99 18.70 -6.14
N SER A 7 -61.61 18.45 -4.89
CA SER A 7 -60.23 18.43 -4.43
C SER A 7 -59.54 17.14 -4.91
N THR A 8 -58.62 17.28 -5.86
CA THR A 8 -57.71 16.19 -6.25
C THR A 8 -56.59 16.07 -5.22
N LEU A 9 -56.61 14.99 -4.45
CA LEU A 9 -55.56 14.56 -3.55
C LEU A 9 -54.35 14.10 -4.40
N LEU A 10 -53.26 14.87 -4.43
CA LEU A 10 -51.96 14.36 -4.93
C LEU A 10 -51.36 13.43 -3.87
N ALA A 11 -51.37 12.13 -4.13
CA ALA A 11 -50.56 11.18 -3.38
C ALA A 11 -49.09 11.35 -3.81
N ALA A 12 -48.29 11.95 -2.94
CA ALA A 12 -46.84 11.98 -3.09
C ALA A 12 -46.30 10.57 -2.82
N ASN A 13 -45.94 9.83 -3.87
CA ASN A 13 -45.15 8.61 -3.75
C ASN A 13 -43.72 8.99 -3.35
N ALA A 14 -43.45 9.01 -2.04
CA ALA A 14 -42.07 9.04 -1.55
C ALA A 14 -41.43 7.68 -1.84
N ILE A 15 -40.58 7.63 -2.87
CA ILE A 15 -39.66 6.51 -3.09
C ILE A 15 -38.62 6.63 -1.99
N ILE A 16 -38.81 5.87 -0.91
CA ILE A 16 -37.78 5.66 0.09
C ILE A 16 -36.73 4.78 -0.58
N PHE A 17 -35.64 5.38 -1.04
CA PHE A 17 -34.42 4.63 -1.31
C PHE A 17 -33.94 4.09 0.03
N SER A 18 -34.22 2.82 0.30
CA SER A 18 -33.50 2.07 1.33
C SER A 18 -32.05 2.00 0.86
N ILE A 19 -31.21 2.91 1.34
CA ILE A 19 -29.76 2.71 1.31
C ILE A 19 -29.55 1.52 2.23
N ALA A 20 -29.44 0.32 1.66
CA ALA A 20 -28.97 -0.83 2.41
C ALA A 20 -27.57 -0.47 2.89
N THR A 21 -27.43 -0.16 4.17
CA THR A 21 -26.12 -0.06 4.79
C THR A 21 -25.48 -1.43 4.60
N ALA A 22 -24.47 -1.52 3.73
CA ALA A 22 -23.71 -2.75 3.56
C ALA A 22 -23.15 -3.12 4.94
N GLU A 23 -23.64 -4.21 5.50
CA GLU A 23 -23.18 -4.72 6.77
C GLU A 23 -21.73 -5.20 6.60
N VAL A 24 -20.83 -4.70 7.45
CA VAL A 24 -19.41 -5.03 7.42
C VAL A 24 -19.24 -6.51 7.78
N LYS A 25 -18.59 -7.30 6.91
CA LYS A 25 -18.52 -8.77 6.99
C LYS A 25 -17.11 -9.32 6.82
N PRO A 26 -16.82 -10.49 7.41
CA PRO A 26 -15.58 -11.22 7.19
C PRO A 26 -15.55 -11.87 5.80
N TYR A 27 -14.36 -11.92 5.20
CA TYR A 27 -14.06 -12.52 3.91
C TYR A 27 -12.63 -13.06 3.88
N GLU A 28 -12.31 -13.95 2.95
CA GLU A 28 -10.94 -14.40 2.67
C GLU A 28 -10.32 -13.68 1.47
N LYS A 29 -11.14 -12.94 0.71
CA LYS A 29 -10.74 -12.19 -0.50
C LYS A 29 -11.47 -10.86 -0.59
N ILE A 30 -10.72 -9.78 -0.79
CA ILE A 30 -11.20 -8.42 -1.00
C ILE A 30 -10.70 -7.96 -2.37
N ALA A 31 -11.63 -7.72 -3.30
CA ALA A 31 -11.32 -7.33 -4.67
C ALA A 31 -11.82 -5.92 -4.99
N PHE A 32 -10.97 -5.16 -5.64
CA PHE A 32 -11.28 -3.87 -6.23
C PHE A 32 -11.09 -3.95 -7.73
N THR A 33 -12.02 -3.35 -8.46
CA THR A 33 -11.96 -3.23 -9.92
C THR A 33 -11.88 -1.76 -10.32
N ASN A 34 -11.49 -1.48 -11.57
CA ASN A 34 -11.28 -0.13 -12.08
C ASN A 34 -10.18 0.64 -11.33
N VAL A 35 -9.12 -0.04 -10.88
CA VAL A 35 -7.99 0.61 -10.20
C VAL A 35 -7.08 1.28 -11.23
N GLY A 36 -6.85 2.58 -11.04
CA GLY A 36 -6.04 3.39 -11.95
C GLY A 36 -6.80 4.61 -12.47
N PHE A 37 -6.14 5.76 -12.46
CA PHE A 37 -6.68 7.02 -12.97
C PHE A 37 -5.52 7.94 -13.38
N ASP A 38 -5.84 8.99 -14.12
CA ASP A 38 -4.89 10.03 -14.45
C ASP A 38 -4.87 11.07 -13.33
N GLY A 39 -3.69 11.49 -12.91
CA GLY A 39 -3.56 12.40 -11.79
C GLY A 39 -2.17 13.01 -11.68
N THR A 40 -1.98 13.78 -10.61
CA THR A 40 -0.69 14.40 -10.32
C THR A 40 -0.38 14.35 -8.84
N TYR A 41 0.91 14.36 -8.52
CA TYR A 41 1.40 14.62 -7.17
C TYR A 41 2.59 15.59 -7.20
N PHE A 42 2.98 16.11 -6.04
CA PHE A 42 4.11 17.01 -5.86
C PHE A 42 5.29 16.25 -5.25
N PRO A 43 6.37 15.97 -6.00
CA PRO A 43 7.53 15.32 -5.43
C PRO A 43 8.31 16.29 -4.54
N VAL A 44 9.00 15.75 -3.54
CA VAL A 44 9.92 16.54 -2.71
C VAL A 44 11.08 17.03 -3.58
N LYS A 45 11.31 18.34 -3.60
CA LYS A 45 12.40 19.01 -4.32
C LYS A 45 13.63 19.20 -3.46
N LYS A 46 13.45 19.49 -2.17
CA LYS A 46 14.56 19.81 -1.27
C LYS A 46 14.19 19.64 0.18
N LEU A 47 15.13 19.07 0.95
CA LEU A 47 15.08 18.97 2.40
C LEU A 47 16.19 19.86 2.97
N SER A 48 15.85 20.80 3.87
CA SER A 48 16.81 21.77 4.42
C SER A 48 16.77 21.78 5.95
N ASN A 49 17.94 21.84 6.58
CA ASN A 49 18.09 21.94 8.04
C ASN A 49 17.29 20.87 8.82
N ILE A 50 17.34 19.62 8.35
CA ILE A 50 16.48 18.53 8.84
C ILE A 50 16.64 18.21 10.34
N ASP A 51 17.75 18.60 10.95
CA ASP A 51 18.02 18.40 12.38
C ASP A 51 17.67 19.64 13.23
N SER A 52 17.08 20.69 12.63
CA SER A 52 16.74 21.94 13.31
C SER A 52 15.25 22.06 13.61
N GLU A 53 14.92 22.15 14.90
CA GLU A 53 13.55 22.37 15.41
C GLU A 53 12.84 23.60 14.81
N THR A 54 13.58 24.66 14.52
CA THR A 54 13.01 25.96 14.09
C THR A 54 13.26 26.30 12.63
N LYS A 55 14.13 25.54 11.95
CA LYS A 55 14.56 25.85 10.57
C LYS A 55 14.37 24.71 9.60
N CYS A 56 13.87 23.55 10.03
CA CYS A 56 13.61 22.48 9.10
C CYS A 56 12.51 22.89 8.11
N THR A 57 12.82 22.76 6.83
CA THR A 57 11.88 23.04 5.75
C THR A 57 11.96 22.00 4.64
N CYS A 58 10.82 21.79 3.98
CA CYS A 58 10.69 20.96 2.81
C CYS A 58 10.07 21.80 1.69
N GLU A 59 10.67 21.73 0.51
CA GLU A 59 10.16 22.35 -0.70
C GLU A 59 9.70 21.25 -1.64
N VAL A 60 8.55 21.44 -2.29
CA VAL A 60 8.06 20.56 -3.36
C VAL A 60 8.46 21.09 -4.73
N ALA A 61 8.50 20.21 -5.73
CA ALA A 61 8.73 20.58 -7.13
C ALA A 61 7.41 20.89 -7.84
N ASP A 62 7.48 21.14 -9.15
CA ASP A 62 6.29 21.15 -9.99
C ASP A 62 5.61 19.78 -9.97
N LYS A 63 4.28 19.79 -10.14
CA LYS A 63 3.50 18.56 -10.17
C LYS A 63 3.95 17.61 -11.28
N VAL A 64 4.05 16.33 -10.97
CA VAL A 64 4.34 15.27 -11.94
C VAL A 64 3.07 14.49 -12.24
N TRP A 65 2.93 14.04 -13.49
CA TRP A 65 1.76 13.28 -13.96
C TRP A 65 2.00 11.78 -13.84
N PHE A 66 0.97 11.07 -13.41
CA PHE A 66 0.83 9.62 -13.56
C PHE A 66 -0.46 9.31 -14.33
N SER A 67 -0.49 8.15 -14.95
CA SER A 67 -1.65 7.68 -15.72
C SER A 67 -1.67 6.17 -15.87
N GLY A 68 -2.84 5.65 -16.22
CA GLY A 68 -3.03 4.26 -16.63
C GLY A 68 -3.40 3.28 -15.53
N VAL A 69 -3.44 2.00 -15.90
CA VAL A 69 -3.87 0.90 -15.04
C VAL A 69 -3.03 0.83 -13.77
N ASN A 70 -3.70 0.66 -12.64
CA ASN A 70 -3.14 0.63 -11.29
C ASN A 70 -2.41 1.91 -10.86
N ALA A 71 -2.41 3.00 -11.65
CA ALA A 71 -1.74 4.24 -11.25
C ALA A 71 -2.44 4.92 -10.07
N PRO A 72 -1.71 5.55 -9.13
CA PRO A 72 -0.25 5.72 -9.11
C PRO A 72 0.52 4.50 -8.59
N LEU A 73 -0.17 3.46 -8.12
CA LEU A 73 0.43 2.26 -7.54
C LEU A 73 1.10 1.34 -8.57
N SER A 74 1.07 1.65 -9.87
CA SER A 74 1.87 0.97 -10.90
C SER A 74 3.36 1.31 -10.82
N ASP A 75 3.72 2.37 -10.09
CA ASP A 75 5.08 2.77 -9.78
C ASP A 75 5.80 1.79 -8.82
N TYR A 76 7.03 2.11 -8.42
CA TYR A 76 7.77 1.39 -7.40
C TYR A 76 7.13 1.58 -6.02
N LEU A 77 6.88 0.47 -5.33
CA LEU A 77 6.29 0.45 -4.00
C LEU A 77 7.26 -0.13 -2.97
N SER A 78 7.33 0.50 -1.81
CA SER A 78 7.97 -0.05 -0.61
C SER A 78 6.93 -0.78 0.23
N VAL A 79 7.33 -1.87 0.90
CA VAL A 79 6.42 -2.66 1.75
C VAL A 79 6.66 -2.30 3.20
N HIS A 80 5.59 -2.02 3.95
CA HIS A 80 5.65 -1.58 5.33
C HIS A 80 4.98 -2.59 6.23
N MET A 81 5.59 -2.80 7.40
CA MET A 81 5.13 -3.76 8.39
C MET A 81 5.01 -3.05 9.74
N ARG A 82 3.86 -3.17 10.41
CA ARG A 82 3.62 -2.68 11.78
C ARG A 82 3.19 -3.81 12.69
N GLY A 83 3.70 -3.80 13.91
CA GLY A 83 3.37 -4.80 14.91
C GLY A 83 2.04 -4.57 15.64
N PRO A 84 1.58 -5.57 16.42
CA PRO A 84 2.24 -6.84 16.69
C PRO A 84 2.21 -7.84 15.52
N LEU A 85 3.40 -8.17 14.98
CA LEU A 85 3.54 -8.95 13.74
C LEU A 85 4.90 -9.66 13.68
N SER A 86 4.95 -10.88 13.16
CA SER A 86 6.20 -11.54 12.75
C SER A 86 6.11 -12.02 11.30
N LEU A 87 7.16 -11.81 10.50
CA LEU A 87 7.23 -12.20 9.09
C LEU A 87 8.09 -13.45 8.93
N PHE A 88 7.52 -14.51 8.35
CA PHE A 88 8.24 -15.75 8.06
C PHE A 88 8.71 -15.82 6.62
N LYS A 89 7.87 -15.42 5.67
CA LYS A 89 8.23 -15.38 4.24
C LYS A 89 7.68 -14.14 3.58
N PHE A 90 8.45 -13.63 2.64
CA PHE A 90 8.02 -12.58 1.72
C PHE A 90 8.46 -12.93 0.31
N ALA A 91 7.62 -12.66 -0.67
CA ALA A 91 8.00 -12.74 -2.06
C ALA A 91 7.32 -11.65 -2.89
N PHE A 92 8.07 -11.12 -3.86
CA PHE A 92 7.55 -10.22 -4.87
C PHE A 92 7.63 -10.89 -6.24
N TYR A 93 6.56 -10.80 -7.01
CA TYR A 93 6.45 -11.35 -8.35
C TYR A 93 6.03 -10.27 -9.34
N SER A 94 6.50 -10.41 -10.57
CA SER A 94 5.98 -9.69 -11.71
C SER A 94 5.56 -10.67 -12.80
N SER A 95 4.64 -10.24 -13.64
CA SER A 95 4.27 -10.91 -14.89
C SER A 95 4.21 -9.88 -16.02
N PRO A 96 4.60 -10.24 -17.26
CA PRO A 96 4.41 -9.35 -18.41
C PRO A 96 2.96 -8.93 -18.62
N SER A 97 2.02 -9.84 -18.35
CA SER A 97 0.59 -9.55 -18.31
C SER A 97 -0.15 -10.66 -17.58
N PHE A 98 -1.13 -10.31 -16.77
CA PHE A 98 -2.02 -11.27 -16.12
C PHE A 98 -3.36 -10.61 -15.93
N ILE A 99 -4.44 -11.28 -16.33
CA ILE A 99 -5.81 -10.84 -16.09
C ILE A 99 -6.50 -12.00 -15.39
N VAL A 100 -7.04 -11.71 -14.21
CA VAL A 100 -7.69 -12.71 -13.36
C VAL A 100 -8.79 -13.43 -14.16
N ASN A 101 -8.81 -14.76 -14.08
CA ASN A 101 -9.72 -15.63 -14.83
C ASN A 101 -9.62 -15.56 -16.37
N ASN A 102 -8.51 -15.06 -16.92
CA ASN A 102 -8.26 -15.03 -18.37
C ASN A 102 -6.89 -15.58 -18.72
N ASP A 103 -6.82 -16.90 -18.92
CA ASP A 103 -5.57 -17.59 -19.25
C ASP A 103 -4.99 -17.19 -20.60
N ARG A 104 -5.84 -16.79 -21.56
CA ARG A 104 -5.42 -16.54 -22.95
C ARG A 104 -4.61 -15.27 -23.12
N SER A 105 -4.86 -14.25 -22.29
CA SER A 105 -4.15 -12.98 -22.31
C SER A 105 -3.15 -12.84 -21.17
N SER A 106 -2.94 -13.91 -20.39
CA SER A 106 -2.06 -13.93 -19.24
C SER A 106 -0.75 -14.66 -19.54
N GLN A 107 0.27 -14.34 -18.76
CA GLN A 107 1.61 -14.88 -18.81
C GLN A 107 2.01 -15.28 -17.39
N ASP A 108 2.89 -16.27 -17.30
CA ASP A 108 3.36 -16.82 -16.03
C ASP A 108 4.08 -15.77 -15.19
N TRP A 109 4.06 -15.99 -13.87
CA TRP A 109 4.67 -15.12 -12.88
C TRP A 109 6.09 -15.57 -12.58
N THR A 110 7.00 -14.61 -12.44
CA THR A 110 8.38 -14.86 -12.01
C THR A 110 8.65 -14.13 -10.70
N ARG A 111 9.21 -14.86 -9.71
CA ARG A 111 9.63 -14.31 -8.43
C ARG A 111 10.86 -13.44 -8.63
N GLN A 112 10.75 -12.18 -8.24
CA GLN A 112 11.81 -11.16 -8.39
C GLN A 112 12.50 -10.84 -7.06
N ALA A 113 11.88 -11.15 -5.93
CA ALA A 113 12.48 -11.04 -4.61
C ALA A 113 11.92 -12.12 -3.68
N TYR A 114 12.75 -12.58 -2.73
CA TYR A 114 12.37 -13.65 -1.81
C TYR A 114 13.09 -13.57 -0.48
N TYR A 115 12.33 -13.72 0.61
CA TYR A 115 12.84 -13.88 1.95
C TYR A 115 12.18 -15.09 2.61
N ASP A 116 12.98 -15.87 3.33
CA ASP A 116 12.52 -16.96 4.18
C ASP A 116 13.35 -16.99 5.47
N ALA A 117 12.67 -16.71 6.58
CA ALA A 117 13.26 -16.60 7.92
C ALA A 117 13.90 -17.92 8.40
N ASN A 118 13.32 -19.06 8.03
CA ASN A 118 13.76 -20.36 8.55
C ASN A 118 15.02 -20.84 7.82
N SER A 119 15.01 -20.74 6.49
CA SER A 119 16.18 -21.07 5.67
C SER A 119 17.26 -19.98 5.66
N GLN A 120 16.96 -18.80 6.21
CA GLN A 120 17.80 -17.61 6.16
C GLN A 120 18.15 -17.21 4.71
N THR A 121 17.18 -17.36 3.81
CA THR A 121 17.30 -16.95 2.40
C THR A 121 16.88 -15.49 2.26
N SER A 122 17.66 -14.72 1.49
CA SER A 122 17.30 -13.35 1.11
C SER A 122 17.83 -13.04 -0.29
N GLU A 123 16.90 -12.80 -1.21
CA GLU A 123 17.15 -12.52 -2.62
C GLU A 123 16.47 -11.18 -2.95
N ASN A 124 17.24 -10.18 -3.38
CA ASN A 124 16.74 -8.87 -3.79
C ASN A 124 15.90 -8.14 -2.72
N ILE A 125 16.34 -8.17 -1.45
CA ILE A 125 15.64 -7.55 -0.33
C ILE A 125 16.62 -6.76 0.56
N THR A 126 16.14 -5.62 1.04
CA THR A 126 16.76 -4.83 2.11
C THR A 126 15.71 -4.48 3.16
N PHE A 127 15.97 -4.83 4.43
CA PHE A 127 15.14 -4.43 5.56
C PHE A 127 15.68 -3.14 6.19
N LEU A 128 14.81 -2.14 6.33
CA LEU A 128 15.14 -0.84 6.93
C LEU A 128 14.23 -0.55 8.12
N ALA A 129 14.81 -0.19 9.27
CA ALA A 129 14.07 0.19 10.47
C ALA A 129 13.97 1.71 10.61
N LYS A 130 12.91 2.19 11.26
CA LYS A 130 12.75 3.60 11.68
C LYS A 130 13.47 3.89 12.99
N ALA A 131 14.77 3.56 13.03
CA ALA A 131 15.61 3.64 14.22
C ALA A 131 16.79 4.61 14.09
N GLY A 132 16.82 5.42 13.03
CA GLY A 132 17.82 6.46 12.83
C GLY A 132 17.52 7.74 13.59
N ASN A 133 18.36 8.76 13.34
CA ASN A 133 18.21 10.08 13.96
C ASN A 133 16.81 10.65 13.72
N ASP A 134 16.22 11.16 14.79
CA ASP A 134 14.92 11.81 14.71
C ASP A 134 15.07 13.22 14.12
N SER A 135 14.15 13.60 13.24
CA SER A 135 14.09 14.90 12.61
C SER A 135 12.78 15.56 13.01
N PRO A 136 12.78 16.83 13.46
CA PRO A 136 11.55 17.50 13.91
C PRO A 136 10.44 17.61 12.85
N CYS A 137 10.81 17.52 11.57
CA CYS A 137 9.93 17.66 10.42
C CYS A 137 9.75 16.37 9.62
N LEU A 138 10.73 15.46 9.65
CA LEU A 138 10.73 14.22 8.87
C LEU A 138 10.48 12.96 9.70
N GLY A 139 10.50 13.08 11.03
CA GLY A 139 10.54 11.93 11.94
C GLY A 139 11.84 11.13 11.83
N LYS A 140 11.77 9.87 12.25
CA LYS A 140 12.93 8.98 12.35
C LYS A 140 13.49 8.58 10.99
N ALA A 141 14.81 8.71 10.85
CA ALA A 141 15.50 8.28 9.63
C ALA A 141 15.46 6.76 9.46
N LEU A 142 15.46 6.32 8.19
CA LEU A 142 15.71 4.92 7.86
C LEU A 142 17.17 4.55 8.14
N VAL A 143 17.37 3.40 8.75
CA VAL A 143 18.66 2.72 8.94
C VAL A 143 18.50 1.25 8.57
N TYR A 144 19.59 0.52 8.33
CA TYR A 144 19.47 -0.93 8.18
C TYR A 144 18.85 -1.53 9.44
N ALA A 145 17.85 -2.40 9.27
CA ALA A 145 17.31 -3.17 10.37
C ALA A 145 18.31 -4.25 10.80
N ALA A 146 18.42 -4.49 12.10
CA ALA A 146 19.03 -5.69 12.65
C ALA A 146 18.11 -6.90 12.43
N SER A 147 18.57 -8.09 12.82
CA SER A 147 17.83 -9.34 12.60
C SER A 147 16.48 -9.41 13.32
N ASP A 148 16.25 -8.54 14.31
CA ASP A 148 14.98 -8.43 15.04
C ASP A 148 13.95 -7.53 14.34
N GLY A 149 14.32 -6.89 13.23
CA GLY A 149 13.48 -5.99 12.44
C GLY A 149 13.32 -4.58 13.00
N ARG A 150 13.79 -4.28 14.21
CA ARG A 150 13.47 -3.03 14.93
C ARG A 150 14.70 -2.27 15.42
N SER A 151 15.78 -2.97 15.70
CA SER A 151 17.04 -2.35 16.09
C SER A 151 17.83 -1.90 14.87
N ALA A 152 18.73 -0.94 15.06
CA ALA A 152 19.63 -0.49 13.99
C ALA A 152 20.79 -1.48 13.76
N ALA A 153 21.19 -1.64 12.51
CA ALA A 153 22.39 -2.35 12.08
C ALA A 153 23.28 -1.46 11.21
N SER A 154 24.57 -1.82 11.11
CA SER A 154 25.54 -1.09 10.29
C SER A 154 25.52 -1.47 8.80
N LYS A 155 24.85 -2.56 8.44
CA LYS A 155 24.74 -3.08 7.08
C LYS A 155 23.43 -3.87 6.90
N SER A 156 23.07 -4.15 5.64
CA SER A 156 21.94 -5.02 5.33
C SER A 156 22.08 -6.35 6.06
N THR A 157 21.03 -6.71 6.80
CA THR A 157 20.97 -7.87 7.68
C THR A 157 19.67 -8.59 7.43
N ILE A 158 19.74 -9.92 7.31
CA ILE A 158 18.56 -10.77 7.13
C ILE A 158 17.82 -10.84 8.48
N LEU A 159 16.49 -10.77 8.45
CA LEU A 159 15.67 -10.98 9.64
C LEU A 159 15.82 -12.43 10.13
N SER A 160 15.91 -12.62 11.44
CA SER A 160 15.84 -13.95 12.04
C SER A 160 14.39 -14.44 12.07
N SER A 161 14.16 -15.68 12.48
CA SER A 161 12.80 -16.17 12.80
C SER A 161 12.18 -15.47 14.02
N ASP A 162 12.99 -14.84 14.87
CA ASP A 162 12.56 -14.04 16.02
C ASP A 162 12.57 -12.54 15.68
N ASN A 163 11.64 -12.16 14.80
CA ASN A 163 11.49 -10.78 14.28
C ASN A 163 10.18 -10.11 14.73
N LYS A 164 9.59 -10.59 15.84
CA LYS A 164 8.29 -10.11 16.32
C LYS A 164 8.32 -8.62 16.62
N LEU A 165 7.65 -7.82 15.82
CA LEU A 165 7.31 -6.43 16.15
C LEU A 165 6.27 -6.40 17.27
N SER A 166 6.42 -5.48 18.22
CA SER A 166 5.36 -5.06 19.13
C SER A 166 4.57 -3.89 18.53
N SER A 167 3.50 -3.46 19.18
CA SER A 167 2.75 -2.25 18.82
C SER A 167 3.70 -1.06 18.61
N ASP A 168 3.39 -0.22 17.61
CA ASP A 168 4.19 0.91 17.09
C ASP A 168 5.54 0.56 16.44
N GLN A 169 6.02 -0.67 16.57
CA GLN A 169 7.28 -1.05 15.94
C GLN A 169 7.04 -1.34 14.46
N GLU A 170 7.93 -0.81 13.63
CA GLU A 170 7.80 -0.87 12.18
C GLU A 170 9.15 -1.09 11.49
N TYR A 171 9.11 -1.77 10.36
CA TYR A 171 10.17 -1.74 9.36
C TYR A 171 9.61 -1.70 7.94
N VAL A 172 10.50 -1.37 7.02
CA VAL A 172 10.22 -1.25 5.60
C VAL A 172 11.08 -2.24 4.82
N ILE A 173 10.48 -2.85 3.81
CA ILE A 173 11.14 -3.75 2.87
C ILE A 173 11.28 -3.02 1.53
N TYR A 174 12.53 -2.90 1.09
CA TYR A 174 12.91 -2.45 -0.25
C TYR A 174 13.59 -3.57 -1.01
N SER A 175 13.83 -3.37 -2.31
CA SER A 175 14.71 -4.23 -3.09
C SER A 175 16.18 -4.10 -2.63
N ASN A 176 17.11 -4.81 -3.28
CA ASN A 176 18.55 -4.55 -3.10
C ASN A 176 19.14 -3.63 -4.17
N VAL A 177 18.31 -3.05 -5.04
CA VAL A 177 18.76 -2.13 -6.09
C VAL A 177 18.97 -0.75 -5.49
N SER A 178 20.24 -0.34 -5.34
CA SER A 178 20.60 0.93 -4.72
C SER A 178 20.15 2.13 -5.55
N CYS A 179 19.70 3.17 -4.86
CA CYS A 179 19.39 4.44 -5.49
C CYS A 179 20.63 5.12 -6.07
N PRO A 180 20.49 5.87 -7.17
CA PRO A 180 21.49 6.88 -7.53
C PRO A 180 21.58 7.96 -6.44
N LYS A 181 22.54 8.87 -6.57
CA LYS A 181 22.62 10.05 -5.70
C LYS A 181 21.29 10.81 -5.70
N SER A 182 20.85 11.22 -4.51
CA SER A 182 19.64 12.03 -4.28
C SER A 182 19.58 13.22 -5.25
N GLY A 183 18.41 13.42 -5.86
CA GLY A 183 18.15 14.52 -6.79
C GLY A 183 16.80 14.38 -7.49
N LEU A 184 16.16 15.51 -7.78
CA LEU A 184 14.79 15.56 -8.33
C LEU A 184 14.64 14.74 -9.63
N ASP A 185 15.60 14.86 -10.55
CA ASP A 185 15.55 14.19 -11.87
C ASP A 185 16.22 12.81 -11.86
N LYS A 186 16.46 12.24 -10.67
CA LYS A 186 17.09 10.93 -10.49
C LYS A 186 16.03 9.90 -10.13
N GLY A 187 16.27 8.64 -10.46
CA GLY A 187 15.20 7.63 -10.38
C GLY A 187 14.66 7.32 -8.98
N CYS A 188 15.33 7.72 -7.88
CA CYS A 188 14.77 7.65 -6.52
C CYS A 188 14.28 9.01 -5.99
N GLY A 189 14.34 10.06 -6.81
CA GLY A 189 14.06 11.44 -6.42
C GLY A 189 14.99 11.95 -5.32
N VAL A 190 14.46 12.92 -4.57
CA VAL A 190 15.11 13.44 -3.37
C VAL A 190 14.82 12.49 -2.21
N TYR A 191 15.86 12.19 -1.43
CA TYR A 191 15.77 11.44 -0.18
C TYR A 191 16.69 12.05 0.88
N ARG A 192 16.41 11.72 2.15
CA ARG A 192 17.15 12.22 3.32
C ARG A 192 18.64 11.89 3.23
N ASN A 193 19.51 12.85 3.53
CA ASN A 193 20.95 12.58 3.51
C ASN A 193 21.34 11.58 4.62
N GLY A 194 22.24 10.64 4.30
CA GLY A 194 22.81 9.69 5.26
C GLY A 194 21.99 8.42 5.53
N ILE A 195 20.85 8.21 4.86
CA ILE A 195 20.09 6.96 4.96
C ILE A 195 20.52 5.94 3.88
N PRO A 196 20.35 4.63 4.13
CA PRO A 196 20.30 3.66 3.04
C PRO A 196 19.10 3.96 2.13
N ALA A 197 19.31 3.94 0.81
CA ALA A 197 18.27 4.25 -0.17
C ALA A 197 18.30 3.22 -1.30
N TYR A 198 17.15 2.59 -1.53
CA TYR A 198 16.94 1.54 -2.52
C TYR A 198 15.63 1.79 -3.27
N TYR A 199 15.49 1.22 -4.46
CA TYR A 199 14.21 1.14 -5.16
C TYR A 199 13.28 0.16 -4.45
N GLY A 200 11.98 0.44 -4.47
CA GLY A 200 10.94 -0.49 -4.08
C GLY A 200 10.75 -1.60 -5.13
N PHE A 201 9.53 -2.09 -5.23
CA PHE A 201 9.11 -3.13 -6.16
C PHE A 201 8.09 -2.54 -7.13
N GLY A 202 8.45 -2.46 -8.42
CA GLY A 202 7.68 -1.74 -9.45
C GLY A 202 6.99 -2.66 -10.46
N GLY A 203 6.21 -2.04 -11.36
CA GLY A 203 5.53 -2.71 -12.48
C GLY A 203 4.01 -2.68 -12.35
N VAL A 204 3.32 -2.64 -13.49
CA VAL A 204 1.83 -2.59 -13.53
C VAL A 204 1.23 -3.89 -12.99
N THR A 205 1.72 -5.03 -13.47
CA THR A 205 1.24 -6.36 -13.09
C THR A 205 2.22 -7.01 -12.12
N LYS A 206 1.82 -7.06 -10.86
CA LYS A 206 2.68 -7.45 -9.75
C LYS A 206 1.91 -8.13 -8.63
N MET A 207 2.60 -8.92 -7.83
CA MET A 207 2.01 -9.63 -6.70
C MET A 207 3.01 -9.67 -5.54
N PHE A 208 2.51 -9.38 -4.34
CA PHE A 208 3.26 -9.46 -3.08
C PHE A 208 2.64 -10.56 -2.24
N LEU A 209 3.44 -11.52 -1.78
CA LEU A 209 3.01 -12.64 -0.97
C LEU A 209 3.74 -12.65 0.37
N PHE A 210 3.02 -13.05 1.41
CA PHE A 210 3.45 -13.01 2.79
C PHE A 210 3.03 -14.27 3.53
N GLU A 211 3.91 -14.76 4.40
CA GLU A 211 3.60 -15.74 5.44
C GLU A 211 3.99 -15.11 6.77
N PHE A 212 3.03 -14.91 7.67
CA PHE A 212 3.21 -14.07 8.85
C PHE A 212 2.30 -14.49 10.01
N THR A 213 2.52 -13.91 11.18
CA THR A 213 1.58 -13.97 12.32
C THR A 213 1.24 -12.56 12.77
N MET A 214 0.02 -12.35 13.26
CA MET A 214 -0.44 -11.10 13.87
C MET A 214 -1.00 -11.38 15.28
N PRO A 215 -0.18 -11.80 16.25
CA PRO A 215 -0.65 -12.14 17.59
C PRO A 215 -1.20 -10.92 18.33
N THR A 216 -2.08 -11.12 19.29
CA THR A 216 -2.53 -10.04 20.19
C THR A 216 -1.35 -9.43 20.95
N GLU A 217 -1.34 -8.10 21.08
CA GLU A 217 -0.37 -7.41 21.91
C GLU A 217 -0.46 -7.87 23.37
N THR A 218 0.70 -8.15 23.96
CA THR A 218 0.84 -8.62 25.35
C THR A 218 1.25 -7.51 26.31
N ALA A 219 1.84 -6.43 25.79
CA ALA A 219 2.13 -5.23 26.58
C ALA A 219 0.83 -4.63 27.13
N LYS A 220 0.89 -3.95 28.28
CA LYS A 220 -0.28 -3.27 28.84
C LYS A 220 -0.58 -2.03 27.99
N ASN A 221 -1.82 -1.90 27.53
CA ASN A 221 -2.26 -0.69 26.82
C ASN A 221 -2.04 0.57 27.68
N SER A 222 -1.49 1.61 27.07
CA SER A 222 -1.21 2.92 27.66
C SER A 222 -1.12 3.99 26.60
N SER A 223 -1.21 5.25 27.01
CA SER A 223 -1.06 6.44 26.14
C SER A 223 0.35 6.62 25.54
N SER A 224 1.27 5.70 25.81
CA SER A 224 2.59 5.66 25.17
C SER A 224 2.55 4.98 23.81
N PHE A 225 1.47 4.25 23.51
CA PHE A 225 1.25 3.64 22.20
C PHE A 225 0.40 4.56 21.34
N GLU A 226 0.82 4.75 20.09
CA GLU A 226 0.01 5.43 19.07
C GLU A 226 -0.96 4.45 18.41
N TYR A 227 -0.50 3.23 18.13
CA TYR A 227 -1.19 2.16 17.41
C TYR A 227 -1.17 0.84 18.20
N TYR A 228 -1.77 0.85 19.39
CA TYR A 228 -1.83 -0.33 20.27
C TYR A 228 -2.64 -1.49 19.67
N ASP A 229 -2.00 -2.66 19.49
CA ASP A 229 -2.61 -3.89 18.96
C ASP A 229 -3.20 -3.72 17.55
N MET A 230 -2.62 -2.81 16.75
CA MET A 230 -3.04 -2.47 15.39
C MET A 230 -1.96 -2.83 14.35
N PRO A 231 -1.66 -4.12 14.14
CA PRO A 231 -0.68 -4.51 13.12
C PRO A 231 -1.18 -4.17 11.73
N ALA A 232 -0.24 -3.98 10.81
CA ALA A 232 -0.59 -3.79 9.41
C ALA A 232 0.53 -4.21 8.45
N ILE A 233 0.12 -4.53 7.22
CA ILE A 233 0.97 -4.71 6.05
C ILE A 233 0.42 -3.81 4.94
N TRP A 234 1.23 -2.86 4.49
CA TRP A 234 0.81 -1.90 3.46
C TRP A 234 1.92 -1.55 2.49
N LEU A 235 1.53 -0.86 1.42
CA LEU A 235 2.38 -0.44 0.32
C LEU A 235 2.36 1.08 0.21
N LEU A 236 3.53 1.69 0.17
CA LEU A 236 3.68 3.11 -0.14
C LEU A 236 4.43 3.28 -1.43
N ASN A 237 4.12 4.33 -2.20
CA ASN A 237 5.08 4.84 -3.19
C ASN A 237 6.47 4.94 -2.55
N ASP A 238 7.46 4.36 -3.20
CA ASP A 238 8.76 4.08 -2.59
C ASP A 238 9.55 5.34 -2.24
N HIS A 239 9.14 6.51 -2.73
CA HIS A 239 9.64 7.82 -2.36
C HIS A 239 9.30 8.20 -0.91
N ILE A 240 8.13 7.78 -0.40
CA ILE A 240 7.58 8.27 0.87
C ILE A 240 8.53 7.96 2.03
N ALA A 241 8.92 6.70 2.21
CA ALA A 241 9.77 6.34 3.34
C ALA A 241 11.21 6.88 3.21
N ARG A 242 11.66 7.17 1.99
CA ARG A 242 12.98 7.78 1.74
C ARG A 242 13.03 9.27 2.09
N THR A 243 11.89 9.96 2.11
CA THR A 243 11.79 11.36 2.54
C THR A 243 11.26 11.47 3.97
N SER A 244 9.98 11.18 4.16
CA SER A 244 9.27 11.20 5.43
C SER A 244 7.92 10.50 5.29
N GLN A 245 7.70 9.47 6.10
CA GLN A 245 6.39 8.79 6.14
C GLN A 245 5.43 9.46 7.14
N TYR A 246 5.96 9.95 8.26
CA TYR A 246 5.17 10.63 9.29
C TYR A 246 5.69 12.06 9.46
N PRO A 247 5.53 12.93 8.45
CA PRO A 247 6.02 14.28 8.53
C PRO A 247 5.14 15.14 9.45
N THR A 248 5.75 16.10 10.14
CA THR A 248 4.98 17.21 10.76
C THR A 248 4.68 18.33 9.76
N ASN A 249 5.33 18.31 8.60
CA ASN A 249 5.10 19.20 7.46
C ASN A 249 4.81 18.38 6.20
N GLU A 250 3.59 18.46 5.70
CA GLU A 250 3.10 17.69 4.54
C GLU A 250 3.99 17.79 3.29
N ASN A 251 4.67 18.93 3.05
CA ASN A 251 5.59 19.11 1.91
C ASN A 251 6.83 18.20 1.96
N CYS A 252 7.08 17.53 3.08
CA CYS A 252 8.17 16.58 3.24
C CYS A 252 7.85 15.18 2.71
N SER A 253 6.60 14.95 2.27
CA SER A 253 6.15 13.68 1.71
C SER A 253 5.30 13.92 0.48
N CYS A 254 5.49 13.10 -0.55
CA CYS A 254 4.56 13.14 -1.68
C CYS A 254 3.18 12.57 -1.32
N TRP A 255 3.05 11.87 -0.18
CA TRP A 255 1.82 11.18 0.23
C TRP A 255 0.64 12.14 0.25
N ALA A 256 0.78 13.29 0.92
CA ALA A 256 -0.26 14.31 1.05
C ALA A 256 -0.70 14.92 -0.29
N SER A 257 0.08 14.69 -1.35
CA SER A 257 -0.23 15.14 -2.71
C SER A 257 -0.67 14.01 -3.64
N GLY A 258 -0.85 12.78 -3.13
CA GLY A 258 -1.46 11.68 -3.87
C GLY A 258 -0.51 10.79 -4.66
N CYS A 259 0.76 10.64 -4.23
CA CYS A 259 1.67 9.67 -4.87
C CYS A 259 1.32 8.19 -4.60
N GLY A 260 0.42 7.93 -3.64
CA GLY A 260 -0.29 6.67 -3.51
C GLY A 260 0.16 5.79 -2.34
N GLU A 261 -0.83 5.16 -1.72
CA GLU A 261 -0.70 4.11 -0.72
C GLU A 261 -1.83 3.08 -0.91
N PHE A 262 -1.53 1.82 -0.57
CA PHE A 262 -2.51 0.76 -0.47
C PHE A 262 -2.23 -0.12 0.74
N ASP A 263 -3.19 -0.15 1.66
CA ASP A 263 -3.20 -1.06 2.79
C ASP A 263 -3.70 -2.41 2.33
N ILE A 264 -2.89 -3.44 2.51
CA ILE A 264 -3.26 -4.80 2.16
C ILE A 264 -4.08 -5.39 3.31
N PHE A 265 -3.49 -5.33 4.51
CA PHE A 265 -4.07 -5.84 5.75
C PHE A 265 -3.82 -4.82 6.84
N GLU A 266 -4.81 -3.97 7.17
CA GLU A 266 -4.67 -2.98 8.24
C GLU A 266 -5.81 -3.04 9.25
N ILE A 267 -5.44 -2.98 10.53
CA ILE A 267 -6.37 -2.61 11.60
C ILE A 267 -6.51 -1.08 11.62
N MET A 268 -7.71 -0.58 11.35
CA MET A 268 -7.98 0.87 11.24
C MET A 268 -8.06 1.58 12.60
N ASN A 269 -8.50 0.89 13.66
CA ASN A 269 -8.57 1.45 15.01
C ASN A 269 -8.65 0.35 16.08
N GLY A 270 -8.42 0.72 17.34
CA GLY A 270 -8.39 -0.23 18.47
C GLY A 270 -9.71 -0.95 18.78
N THR A 271 -10.87 -0.46 18.30
CA THR A 271 -12.16 -1.16 18.45
C THR A 271 -12.36 -2.27 17.42
N GLU A 272 -11.64 -2.18 16.29
CA GLU A 272 -11.72 -3.08 15.13
C GLU A 272 -10.48 -3.99 15.04
N LYS A 273 -9.80 -4.23 16.17
CA LYS A 273 -8.47 -4.88 16.25
C LYS A 273 -8.32 -6.28 15.65
N ASN A 274 -9.43 -6.91 15.24
CA ASN A 274 -9.45 -8.22 14.59
C ASN A 274 -9.91 -8.17 13.13
N HIS A 275 -10.11 -6.98 12.56
CA HIS A 275 -10.62 -6.80 11.20
C HIS A 275 -9.55 -6.14 10.33
N LEU A 276 -8.95 -6.91 9.43
CA LEU A 276 -7.93 -6.43 8.49
C LEU A 276 -8.62 -5.89 7.25
N TYR A 277 -8.62 -4.57 7.10
CA TYR A 277 -9.19 -3.89 5.95
C TYR A 277 -8.13 -3.70 4.85
N SER A 278 -8.61 -3.61 3.61
CA SER A 278 -7.80 -3.11 2.50
C SER A 278 -8.30 -1.73 2.11
N THR A 279 -7.37 -0.79 1.91
CA THR A 279 -7.72 0.62 1.74
C THR A 279 -6.83 1.27 0.71
N PHE A 280 -7.42 2.00 -0.23
CA PHE A 280 -6.65 2.87 -1.12
C PHE A 280 -6.55 4.28 -0.55
N HIS A 281 -5.34 4.81 -0.48
CA HIS A 281 -5.08 6.21 -0.19
C HIS A 281 -4.61 6.89 -1.49
N THR A 282 -5.59 7.20 -2.34
CA THR A 282 -5.40 7.89 -3.62
C THR A 282 -6.57 8.86 -3.86
N TYR A 283 -6.42 9.83 -4.77
CA TYR A 283 -7.51 10.73 -5.15
C TYR A 283 -8.52 10.10 -6.13
N GLN A 284 -8.58 8.77 -6.22
CA GLN A 284 -9.51 8.09 -7.10
C GLN A 284 -10.93 8.10 -6.52
N GLY A 285 -11.64 9.23 -6.65
CA GLY A 285 -13.03 9.37 -6.22
C GLY A 285 -13.21 9.87 -4.79
N ILE A 286 -12.14 10.34 -4.15
CA ILE A 286 -12.15 11.01 -2.85
C ILE A 286 -11.26 12.27 -2.91
N GLU A 287 -11.52 13.23 -2.02
CA GLU A 287 -10.75 14.49 -1.94
C GLU A 287 -9.83 14.53 -0.70
N ASP A 288 -10.06 13.66 0.29
CA ASP A 288 -9.27 13.59 1.52
C ASP A 288 -8.61 12.22 1.62
N LEU A 289 -7.29 12.20 1.42
CA LEU A 289 -6.50 10.97 1.48
C LEU A 289 -6.54 10.36 2.88
N ALA A 290 -6.71 11.12 3.96
CA ALA A 290 -6.71 10.57 5.31
C ALA A 290 -7.93 9.66 5.59
N ILE A 291 -9.01 9.80 4.82
CA ILE A 291 -10.19 8.93 4.92
C ILE A 291 -9.94 7.59 4.24
N GLY A 292 -9.23 7.60 3.10
CA GLY A 292 -9.01 6.42 2.27
C GLY A 292 -10.30 5.88 1.62
N ILE A 293 -10.14 4.92 0.72
CA ILE A 293 -11.22 4.17 0.06
C ILE A 293 -11.20 2.76 0.63
N GLN A 294 -11.71 2.62 1.85
CA GLN A 294 -11.70 1.38 2.61
C GLN A 294 -12.69 0.38 2.01
N SER A 295 -12.34 -0.91 2.01
CA SER A 295 -13.32 -1.97 1.77
C SER A 295 -14.40 -2.00 2.85
N TYR A 296 -15.65 -2.26 2.45
CA TYR A 296 -16.72 -2.57 3.40
C TYR A 296 -16.71 -4.04 3.87
N GLY A 297 -15.74 -4.83 3.42
CA GLY A 297 -15.41 -6.15 3.96
C GLY A 297 -14.04 -6.15 4.62
N TYR A 298 -13.78 -7.12 5.50
CA TYR A 298 -12.47 -7.30 6.13
C TYR A 298 -12.03 -8.77 6.08
N ILE A 299 -10.72 -9.00 6.17
CA ILE A 299 -10.16 -10.32 6.44
C ILE A 299 -10.02 -10.49 7.95
N PRO A 300 -10.55 -11.57 8.56
CA PRO A 300 -10.36 -11.81 9.99
C PRO A 300 -8.88 -11.97 10.34
N ARG A 301 -8.43 -11.23 11.36
CA ARG A 301 -7.09 -11.43 11.92
C ARG A 301 -7.05 -12.72 12.73
N ASP A 302 -6.24 -13.68 12.29
CA ASP A 302 -5.90 -14.85 13.12
C ASP A 302 -4.78 -14.47 14.09
N THR A 303 -5.12 -14.44 15.39
CA THR A 303 -4.19 -14.06 16.47
C THR A 303 -3.38 -15.23 17.03
N LYS A 304 -3.63 -16.45 16.55
CA LYS A 304 -3.03 -17.69 17.08
C LYS A 304 -2.21 -18.43 16.05
N ASN A 305 -2.65 -18.44 14.80
CA ASN A 305 -2.01 -19.21 13.74
C ASN A 305 -1.26 -18.31 12.75
N THR A 306 -0.53 -18.97 11.86
CA THR A 306 0.11 -18.31 10.72
C THR A 306 -0.94 -17.99 9.67
N MET A 307 -0.85 -16.80 9.10
CA MET A 307 -1.63 -16.34 7.96
C MET A 307 -0.73 -16.36 6.72
N LYS A 308 -1.31 -16.76 5.59
CA LYS A 308 -0.61 -16.82 4.30
C LYS A 308 -1.48 -16.21 3.22
N GLY A 309 -0.94 -15.25 2.49
CA GLY A 309 -1.73 -14.46 1.54
C GLY A 309 -0.96 -13.29 0.98
N GLY A 310 -1.67 -12.31 0.44
CA GLY A 310 -1.05 -11.08 -0.04
C GLY A 310 -1.96 -10.28 -0.96
N VAL A 311 -1.35 -9.53 -1.88
CA VAL A 311 -2.06 -8.70 -2.87
C VAL A 311 -1.57 -8.98 -4.28
N LEU A 312 -2.49 -9.00 -5.23
CA LEU A 312 -2.24 -9.08 -6.67
C LEU A 312 -2.81 -7.84 -7.37
N PHE A 313 -2.00 -7.21 -8.22
CA PHE A 313 -2.37 -6.16 -9.16
C PHE A 313 -2.30 -6.75 -10.57
N ASP A 314 -3.44 -6.82 -11.26
CA ASP A 314 -3.53 -7.41 -12.59
C ASP A 314 -3.37 -6.36 -13.71
N SER A 315 -3.35 -6.78 -14.97
CA SER A 315 -3.20 -5.90 -16.14
C SER A 315 -4.49 -5.15 -16.54
N ALA A 316 -5.61 -5.42 -15.87
CA ALA A 316 -6.93 -4.87 -16.19
C ALA A 316 -7.46 -3.90 -15.13
N GLY A 317 -6.68 -3.59 -14.09
CA GLY A 317 -7.10 -2.70 -13.02
C GLY A 317 -7.90 -3.43 -11.94
N ASN A 318 -7.64 -4.73 -11.76
CA ASN A 318 -8.11 -5.46 -10.59
C ASN A 318 -6.98 -5.55 -9.55
N THR A 319 -7.30 -5.16 -8.32
CA THR A 319 -6.44 -5.34 -7.15
C THR A 319 -7.14 -6.27 -6.17
N ILE A 320 -6.47 -7.34 -5.77
CA ILE A 320 -7.07 -8.40 -4.95
C ILE A 320 -6.17 -8.68 -3.74
N SER A 321 -6.65 -8.36 -2.54
CA SER A 321 -6.08 -8.83 -1.28
C SER A 321 -6.73 -10.17 -0.92
N PHE A 322 -5.94 -11.16 -0.50
CA PHE A 322 -6.45 -12.50 -0.25
C PHE A 322 -5.62 -13.28 0.76
N MET A 323 -6.26 -14.29 1.37
CA MET A 323 -5.61 -15.35 2.16
C MET A 323 -5.80 -16.71 1.47
N SER A 324 -4.74 -17.53 1.48
CA SER A 324 -4.77 -18.88 0.94
C SER A 324 -3.57 -19.71 1.42
N ASP A 325 -3.85 -20.87 1.98
CA ASP A 325 -2.82 -21.85 2.37
C ASP A 325 -2.13 -22.52 1.17
N ASP A 326 -2.75 -22.46 -0.02
CA ASP A 326 -2.24 -23.05 -1.27
C ASP A 326 -1.03 -22.29 -1.85
N ILE A 327 -0.71 -21.12 -1.31
CA ILE A 327 0.50 -20.38 -1.66
C ILE A 327 1.75 -21.16 -1.17
N THR A 328 2.72 -21.32 -2.07
CA THR A 328 3.94 -22.13 -1.84
C THR A 328 5.25 -21.36 -1.99
N PHE A 329 5.18 -20.11 -2.46
CA PHE A 329 6.33 -19.23 -2.73
C PHE A 329 7.33 -19.77 -3.76
N ASN A 330 6.87 -20.50 -4.78
CA ASN A 330 7.72 -21.03 -5.86
C ASN A 330 8.46 -19.91 -6.62
N SER A 331 9.58 -20.21 -7.27
CA SER A 331 10.30 -19.24 -8.11
C SER A 331 9.48 -18.75 -9.32
N THR A 332 8.50 -19.55 -9.75
CA THR A 332 7.54 -19.21 -10.80
C THR A 332 6.15 -19.74 -10.43
N TYR A 333 5.11 -19.06 -10.90
CA TYR A 333 3.75 -19.61 -10.91
C TYR A 333 3.20 -19.63 -12.32
N ALA A 334 2.58 -20.74 -12.71
CA ALA A 334 1.78 -20.77 -13.91
C ALA A 334 0.53 -19.90 -13.73
N VAL A 335 0.03 -19.31 -14.81
CA VAL A 335 -1.23 -18.55 -14.82
C VAL A 335 -2.37 -19.35 -14.15
N ALA A 336 -2.51 -20.62 -14.53
CA ALA A 336 -3.56 -21.50 -14.02
C ALA A 336 -3.44 -21.76 -12.51
N ASP A 337 -2.23 -21.68 -11.94
CA ASP A 337 -2.03 -21.87 -10.49
C ASP A 337 -2.57 -20.68 -9.71
N ILE A 338 -2.27 -19.45 -10.14
CA ILE A 338 -2.80 -18.25 -9.50
C ILE A 338 -4.32 -18.15 -9.67
N ASN A 339 -4.84 -18.44 -10.87
CA ASN A 339 -6.29 -18.48 -11.08
C ASN A 339 -6.97 -19.55 -10.20
N ARG A 340 -6.34 -20.71 -10.00
CA ARG A 340 -6.85 -21.73 -9.09
C ARG A 340 -6.84 -21.27 -7.64
N VAL A 341 -5.76 -20.62 -7.16
CA VAL A 341 -5.69 -20.04 -5.81
C VAL A 341 -6.81 -19.01 -5.59
N LEU A 342 -7.04 -18.11 -6.55
CA LEU A 342 -8.06 -17.06 -6.39
C LEU A 342 -9.49 -17.60 -6.52
N SER A 343 -9.71 -18.63 -7.34
CA SER A 343 -11.03 -19.24 -7.54
C SER A 343 -11.39 -20.31 -6.52
N SER A 344 -10.43 -20.85 -5.76
CA SER A 344 -10.71 -21.75 -4.63
C SER A 344 -11.38 -21.03 -3.47
N ILE A 345 -11.17 -19.71 -3.35
CA ILE A 345 -11.87 -18.86 -2.39
C ILE A 345 -13.34 -18.67 -2.84
N PRO A 346 -14.32 -19.17 -2.06
CA PRO A 346 -15.73 -19.12 -2.43
C PRO A 346 -16.25 -17.70 -2.67
N VAL A 347 -17.29 -17.57 -3.51
CA VAL A 347 -17.92 -16.27 -3.80
C VAL A 347 -18.51 -15.62 -2.56
N ASN A 348 -19.04 -16.40 -1.61
CA ASN A 348 -19.55 -15.89 -0.34
C ASN A 348 -18.44 -15.47 0.64
N GLU A 349 -17.19 -15.86 0.38
CA GLU A 349 -15.97 -15.42 1.07
C GLU A 349 -15.22 -14.34 0.27
N THR A 350 -15.91 -13.71 -0.69
CA THR A 350 -15.37 -12.64 -1.54
C THR A 350 -16.17 -11.35 -1.37
N TYR A 351 -15.49 -10.28 -0.97
CA TYR A 351 -15.97 -8.92 -1.15
C TYR A 351 -15.46 -8.35 -2.48
N SER A 352 -16.32 -7.65 -3.21
CA SER A 352 -15.94 -6.95 -4.44
C SER A 352 -16.51 -5.54 -4.47
N SER A 353 -15.69 -4.56 -4.84
CA SER A 353 -16.11 -3.19 -5.14
C SER A 353 -15.47 -2.68 -6.43
N GLN A 354 -16.04 -1.62 -6.99
CA GLN A 354 -15.48 -0.91 -8.12
C GLN A 354 -15.11 0.50 -7.68
N LEU A 355 -13.86 0.89 -7.92
CA LEU A 355 -13.42 2.26 -7.67
C LEU A 355 -14.06 3.22 -8.68
N LEU A 356 -14.34 4.45 -8.26
CA LEU A 356 -14.93 5.47 -9.13
C LEU A 356 -13.99 5.78 -10.29
N SER A 357 -14.58 6.08 -11.45
CA SER A 357 -13.83 6.66 -12.57
C SER A 357 -13.61 8.15 -12.31
N VAL A 358 -12.39 8.62 -12.55
CA VAL A 358 -12.02 10.03 -12.38
C VAL A 358 -11.42 10.54 -13.69
N ASP A 359 -11.97 11.64 -14.20
CA ASP A 359 -11.48 12.32 -15.39
C ASP A 359 -10.64 13.53 -14.99
N VAL A 360 -9.30 13.40 -15.05
CA VAL A 360 -8.38 14.52 -14.92
C VAL A 360 -7.71 14.76 -16.27
N THR A 361 -7.97 15.92 -16.88
CA THR A 361 -7.36 16.25 -18.17
C THR A 361 -5.88 16.58 -18.01
N ALA A 362 -5.00 15.65 -18.39
CA ALA A 362 -3.59 15.94 -18.58
C ALA A 362 -3.39 17.02 -19.66
N PRO A 363 -2.52 18.03 -19.46
CA PRO A 363 -2.16 18.94 -20.53
C PRO A 363 -1.52 18.14 -21.64
N THR A 364 -2.03 18.29 -22.86
CA THR A 364 -1.40 17.75 -24.06
C THR A 364 0.04 18.27 -24.11
N LYS A 365 1.03 17.37 -24.12
CA LYS A 365 2.41 17.77 -24.43
C LYS A 365 2.37 18.39 -25.83
N SER A 366 2.47 19.72 -25.94
CA SER A 366 2.71 20.36 -27.21
C SER A 366 3.98 19.76 -27.81
N PRO A 367 3.97 19.27 -29.06
CA PRO A 367 5.20 18.84 -29.71
C PRO A 367 6.13 20.07 -29.72
N MET A 368 7.32 19.93 -29.13
CA MET A 368 8.37 20.91 -29.35
C MET A 368 8.64 20.95 -30.85
N VAL A 369 8.15 22.00 -31.50
CA VAL A 369 8.63 22.37 -32.83
C VAL A 369 10.07 22.80 -32.64
N PHE A 370 11.01 21.92 -32.99
CA PHE A 370 12.39 22.33 -33.23
C PHE A 370 12.37 23.33 -34.39
N GLY A 371 12.35 24.61 -34.05
CA GLY A 371 12.58 25.70 -34.99
C GLY A 371 14.04 25.63 -35.44
N ILE A 372 14.26 25.14 -36.65
CA ILE A 372 15.48 25.41 -37.42
C ILE A 372 15.35 26.85 -37.90
N ILE A 373 16.12 27.78 -37.33
CA ILE A 373 16.77 28.91 -38.03
C ILE A 373 18.10 29.18 -37.34
#